data_AF-A0A4Q2ZFA1-F1
#
_entry.id   AF-A0A4Q2ZFA1-F1
#
_cell.length_a   1.000
_cell.length_b   1.000
_cell.length_c   1.000
_cell.angle_alpha   90.00
_cell.angle_beta   90.00
_cell.angle_gamma   90.00
#
_symmetry.space_group_name_H-M   'P 1'
#
loop_
_entity.id
_entity.type
_entity.pdbx_description
1 polymer ?
#
loop_
_entity_poly.entity_id
_entity_poly.type
_entity_poly.pdbx_seq_one_letter_code
_entity_poly.pdbx_strand_id
1 'polypeptide(L)'
;MEPIFSAIEQTPFSVWMREDLYAYFIALIFHSLGMALLIGGGIVVSLRVIGFAQAARMERFRGFFPVMWTGAVMAIVSGVALLIGYPAKALTNPIFALKFACLIGAAVLVRHLSRELFPIAERGEVLPSWGRQLAIAALVLWLGGVAAGKLLLHTYTILLVS
;
A
#
# COMPACT_ATOMS: atom_id res chain seq x y z
N MET A 1 -21.67 15.39 -12.01
CA MET A 1 -21.22 14.32 -11.09
C MET A 1 -22.16 13.14 -11.19
N GLU A 2 -21.64 11.91 -11.30
CA GLU A 2 -22.44 10.68 -11.28
C GLU A 2 -23.36 10.64 -10.04
N PRO A 3 -24.63 10.24 -10.15
CA PRO A 3 -25.61 10.30 -9.06
C PRO A 3 -25.20 9.48 -7.82
N ILE A 4 -24.37 8.45 -8.00
CA ILE A 4 -23.87 7.60 -6.92
C ILE A 4 -22.87 8.34 -5.99
N PHE A 5 -22.04 9.22 -6.51
CA PHE A 5 -21.07 9.96 -5.68
C PHE A 5 -21.77 10.97 -4.79
N SER A 6 -22.78 11.67 -5.32
CA SER A 6 -23.63 12.57 -4.56
C SER A 6 -24.36 11.83 -3.42
N ALA A 7 -24.89 10.63 -3.70
CA ALA A 7 -25.55 9.82 -2.69
C ALA A 7 -24.62 9.42 -1.52
N ILE A 8 -23.34 9.08 -1.82
CA ILE A 8 -22.35 8.76 -0.78
C ILE A 8 -21.96 10.01 0.01
N GLU A 9 -21.76 11.15 -0.66
CA GLU A 9 -21.35 12.41 -0.03
C GLU A 9 -22.39 12.95 0.96
N GLN A 10 -23.68 12.68 0.71
CA GLN A 10 -24.78 13.08 1.60
C GLN A 10 -24.97 12.15 2.80
N THR A 11 -24.24 11.04 2.90
CA THR A 11 -24.35 10.17 4.07
C THR A 11 -23.84 10.86 5.34
N PRO A 12 -24.44 10.63 6.52
CA PRO A 12 -23.99 11.24 7.77
C PRO A 12 -22.52 10.97 8.08
N PHE A 13 -22.02 9.78 7.72
CA PHE A 13 -20.62 9.41 7.89
C PHE A 13 -19.69 10.21 6.96
N SER A 14 -20.07 10.40 5.70
CA SER A 14 -19.28 11.22 4.77
C SER A 14 -19.24 12.69 5.20
N VAL A 15 -20.38 13.24 5.65
CA VAL A 15 -20.47 14.60 6.21
C VAL A 15 -19.57 14.73 7.43
N TRP A 16 -19.67 13.82 8.40
CA TRP A 16 -18.82 13.81 9.60
C TRP A 16 -17.32 13.75 9.24
N MET A 17 -16.94 12.88 8.31
CA MET A 17 -15.54 12.76 7.85
C MET A 17 -15.02 14.03 7.16
N ARG A 18 -15.88 14.83 6.55
CA ARG A 18 -15.50 16.08 5.85
C ARG A 18 -15.48 17.29 6.77
N GLU A 19 -16.41 17.35 7.73
CA GLU A 19 -16.63 18.54 8.55
C GLU A 19 -15.91 18.48 9.90
N ASP A 20 -15.68 17.28 10.45
CA ASP A 20 -14.93 17.12 11.69
C ASP A 20 -13.41 17.09 11.43
N LEU A 21 -12.72 18.06 12.01
CA LEU A 21 -11.26 18.21 11.88
C LEU A 21 -10.51 16.98 12.38
N TYR A 22 -10.98 16.33 13.45
CA TYR A 22 -10.28 15.20 14.06
C TYR A 22 -10.56 13.91 13.31
N ALA A 23 -11.78 13.68 12.82
CA ALA A 23 -12.17 12.47 12.09
C ALA A 23 -11.26 12.24 10.88
N TYR A 24 -11.15 13.25 10.01
CA TYR A 24 -10.29 13.16 8.82
C TYR A 24 -8.82 13.00 9.20
N PHE A 25 -8.35 13.79 10.17
CA PHE A 25 -6.94 13.81 10.57
C PHE A 25 -6.51 12.48 11.22
N ILE A 26 -7.32 11.92 12.12
CA ILE A 26 -7.08 10.63 12.75
C ILE A 26 -7.09 9.53 11.70
N ALA A 27 -8.07 9.52 10.80
CA ALA A 27 -8.09 8.55 9.69
C ALA A 27 -6.81 8.64 8.85
N LEU A 28 -6.31 9.83 8.56
CA LEU A 28 -5.06 10.04 7.82
C LEU A 28 -3.83 9.51 8.58
N ILE A 29 -3.76 9.66 9.90
CA ILE A 29 -2.69 9.11 10.74
C ILE A 29 -2.70 7.58 10.64
N PHE A 30 -3.84 6.94 10.90
CA PHE A 30 -3.94 5.48 10.84
C PHE A 30 -3.66 4.96 9.42
N HIS A 31 -4.10 5.67 8.39
CA HIS A 31 -3.79 5.29 7.01
C HIS A 31 -2.29 5.34 6.75
N SER A 32 -1.64 6.43 7.15
CA SER A 32 -0.20 6.63 6.95
C SER A 32 0.62 5.59 7.74
N LEU A 33 0.23 5.30 8.98
CA LEU A 33 0.88 4.29 9.80
C LEU A 33 0.69 2.89 9.21
N GLY A 34 -0.53 2.52 8.82
CA GLY A 34 -0.81 1.24 8.19
C GLY A 34 -0.02 1.05 6.89
N MET A 35 0.05 2.10 6.07
CA MET A 35 0.85 2.11 4.85
C MET A 35 2.35 1.97 5.14
N ALA A 36 2.88 2.62 6.18
CA ALA A 36 4.26 2.48 6.59
C ALA A 36 4.61 1.05 7.04
N LEU A 37 3.71 0.39 7.77
CA LEU A 37 3.88 -1.00 8.20
C LEU A 37 3.83 -1.98 7.01
N LEU A 38 2.84 -1.82 6.12
CA LEU A 38 2.67 -2.66 4.93
C LEU A 38 3.84 -2.50 3.97
N ILE A 39 4.12 -1.26 3.53
CA ILE A 39 5.15 -0.99 2.54
C ILE A 39 6.53 -1.19 3.13
N GLY A 40 6.76 -0.74 4.37
CA GLY A 40 8.04 -0.91 5.05
C GLY A 40 8.42 -2.38 5.21
N GLY A 41 7.49 -3.23 5.64
CA GLY A 41 7.70 -4.67 5.69
C GLY A 41 8.00 -5.27 4.31
N GLY A 42 7.25 -4.85 3.28
CA GLY A 42 7.47 -5.27 1.89
C GLY A 42 8.86 -4.88 1.36
N ILE A 43 9.31 -3.65 1.62
CA ILE A 43 10.65 -3.16 1.26
C ILE A 43 11.73 -3.99 1.95
N VAL A 44 11.59 -4.23 3.25
CA VAL A 44 12.58 -5.00 4.03
C VAL A 44 12.71 -6.43 3.49
N VAL A 45 11.59 -7.10 3.16
CA VAL A 45 11.60 -8.43 2.54
C VAL A 45 12.25 -8.38 1.15
N SER A 46 11.88 -7.42 0.30
CA SER A 46 12.48 -7.27 -1.03
C SER A 46 13.99 -7.04 -0.97
N LEU A 47 14.47 -6.13 -0.11
CA LEU A 47 15.89 -5.85 0.07
C LEU A 47 16.65 -7.09 0.54
N ARG A 48 16.07 -7.88 1.45
CA ARG A 48 16.69 -9.11 1.89
C ARG A 48 16.87 -10.12 0.75
N VAL A 49 15.86 -10.27 -0.11
CA VAL A 49 15.93 -11.15 -1.29
C VAL A 49 16.94 -10.64 -2.31
N ILE A 50 17.07 -9.32 -2.48
CA ILE A 50 18.08 -8.69 -3.36
C ILE A 50 19.51 -8.99 -2.90
N GLY A 51 19.71 -9.26 -1.60
CA GLY A 51 21.01 -9.59 -1.03
C GLY A 51 21.52 -8.61 0.02
N PHE A 52 20.68 -7.70 0.53
CA PHE A 52 21.04 -6.90 1.70
C PHE A 52 20.93 -7.73 2.98
N ALA A 53 21.74 -7.40 4.00
CA ALA A 53 21.74 -8.06 5.31
C ALA A 53 21.86 -9.60 5.23
N GLN A 54 22.76 -10.13 4.40
CA GLN A 54 22.93 -11.58 4.17
C GLN A 54 23.26 -12.37 5.44
N ALA A 55 23.89 -11.73 6.43
CA ALA A 55 24.16 -12.32 7.74
C ALA A 55 22.89 -12.69 8.52
N ALA A 56 21.76 -12.04 8.22
CA ALA A 56 20.47 -12.39 8.81
C ALA A 56 19.82 -13.55 8.06
N ARG A 57 19.43 -14.58 8.83
CA ARG A 57 18.67 -15.74 8.34
C ARG A 57 17.36 -15.30 7.68
N MET A 58 17.06 -15.85 6.51
CA MET A 58 15.89 -15.47 5.70
C MET A 58 14.59 -15.71 6.46
N GLU A 59 14.53 -16.76 7.28
CA GLU A 59 13.36 -17.11 8.11
C GLU A 59 12.91 -15.97 9.02
N ARG A 60 13.82 -15.14 9.54
CA ARG A 60 13.46 -14.00 10.42
C ARG A 60 12.56 -13.00 9.71
N PHE A 61 12.64 -12.92 8.40
CA PHE A 61 11.84 -12.00 7.59
C PHE A 61 10.39 -12.46 7.44
N ARG A 62 10.06 -13.73 7.77
CA ARG A 62 8.67 -14.19 7.91
C ARG A 62 7.91 -13.40 8.97
N GLY A 63 8.61 -12.92 10.01
CA GLY A 63 8.05 -12.11 11.08
C GLY A 63 7.48 -10.76 10.63
N PHE A 64 7.86 -10.26 9.45
CA PHE A 64 7.27 -9.03 8.90
C PHE A 64 5.88 -9.23 8.31
N PHE A 65 5.49 -10.45 7.91
CA PHE A 65 4.18 -10.70 7.29
C PHE A 65 2.99 -10.39 8.22
N PRO A 66 3.00 -10.81 9.50
CA PRO A 66 1.98 -10.38 10.46
C PRO A 66 1.90 -8.86 10.60
N VAL A 67 3.05 -8.18 10.67
CA VAL A 67 3.12 -6.71 10.77
C VAL A 67 2.55 -6.05 9.51
N MET A 68 2.89 -6.56 8.33
CA MET A 68 2.35 -6.10 7.06
C MET A 68 0.84 -6.30 6.99
N TRP A 69 0.32 -7.41 7.51
CA TRP A 69 -1.12 -7.67 7.54
C TRP A 69 -1.85 -6.69 8.45
N THR A 70 -1.33 -6.45 9.66
CA THR A 70 -1.85 -5.42 10.56
C THR A 70 -1.83 -4.05 9.89
N GLY A 71 -0.73 -3.71 9.20
CA GLY A 71 -0.61 -2.49 8.42
C GLY A 71 -1.63 -2.39 7.30
N ALA A 72 -1.85 -3.47 6.56
CA ALA A 72 -2.83 -3.54 5.48
C ALA A 72 -4.26 -3.33 5.99
N VAL A 73 -4.65 -4.03 7.06
CA VAL A 73 -5.98 -3.86 7.68
C VAL A 73 -6.17 -2.41 8.15
N MET A 74 -5.18 -1.86 8.84
CA MET A 74 -5.22 -0.47 9.32
C MET A 74 -5.34 0.53 8.16
N ALA A 75 -4.58 0.33 7.08
CA ALA A 75 -4.60 1.20 5.90
C ALA A 75 -5.90 1.07 5.09
N ILE A 76 -6.47 -0.13 5.00
CA ILE A 76 -7.73 -0.37 4.29
C ILE A 76 -8.89 0.28 5.03
N VAL A 77 -9.03 0.03 6.34
CA VAL A 77 -10.14 0.56 7.13
C VAL A 77 -10.13 2.09 7.12
N SER A 78 -8.98 2.69 7.40
CA SER A 78 -8.84 4.15 7.35
C SER A 78 -8.92 4.72 5.92
N GLY A 79 -8.40 4.00 4.92
CA GLY A 79 -8.45 4.41 3.52
C GLY A 79 -9.87 4.41 2.95
N VAL A 80 -10.70 3.45 3.34
CA VAL A 80 -12.14 3.42 3.00
C VAL A 80 -12.85 4.58 3.67
N ALA A 81 -12.55 4.89 4.93
CA ALA A 81 -13.11 6.05 5.61
C ALA A 81 -12.78 7.37 4.88
N LEU A 82 -11.52 7.56 4.49
CA LEU A 82 -11.07 8.71 3.70
C LEU A 82 -11.74 8.76 2.32
N LEU A 83 -11.91 7.59 1.67
CA LEU A 83 -12.55 7.47 0.37
C LEU A 83 -14.03 7.87 0.43
N ILE A 84 -14.76 7.47 1.48
CA ILE A 84 -16.16 7.87 1.68
C ILE A 84 -16.28 9.38 1.93
N GLY A 85 -15.27 10.00 2.56
CA GLY A 85 -15.23 11.45 2.74
C GLY A 85 -15.13 12.22 1.42
N TYR A 86 -14.36 11.73 0.44
CA TYR A 86 -14.20 12.38 -0.86
C TYR A 86 -14.17 11.38 -2.04
N PRO A 87 -15.29 10.71 -2.35
CA PRO A 87 -15.32 9.59 -3.29
C PRO A 87 -15.02 10.06 -4.72
N ALA A 88 -15.60 11.19 -5.15
CA ALA A 88 -15.35 11.74 -6.46
C ALA A 88 -13.87 12.10 -6.67
N LYS A 89 -13.19 12.61 -5.63
CA LYS A 89 -11.77 13.02 -5.75
C LYS A 89 -10.83 11.85 -6.00
N ALA A 90 -11.15 10.70 -5.44
CA ALA A 90 -10.33 9.50 -5.57
C ALA A 90 -10.71 8.67 -6.80
N LEU A 91 -12.00 8.35 -6.98
CA LEU A 91 -12.43 7.37 -7.99
C LEU A 91 -12.41 7.89 -9.43
N THR A 92 -12.41 9.20 -9.64
CA THR A 92 -12.29 9.79 -10.98
C THR A 92 -10.85 9.99 -11.42
N ASN A 93 -9.88 9.80 -10.51
CA ASN A 93 -8.48 10.06 -10.79
C ASN A 93 -7.74 8.74 -11.14
N PRO A 94 -7.18 8.60 -12.36
CA PRO A 94 -6.50 7.36 -12.77
C PRO A 94 -5.27 7.05 -11.90
N ILE A 95 -4.67 8.05 -11.24
CA ILE A 95 -3.54 7.85 -10.32
C ILE A 95 -3.98 7.02 -9.08
N PHE A 96 -5.27 7.08 -8.72
CA PHE A 96 -5.81 6.24 -7.65
C PHE A 96 -5.78 4.76 -8.03
N ALA A 97 -6.20 4.43 -9.26
CA ALA A 97 -6.10 3.07 -9.78
C ALA A 97 -4.65 2.60 -9.91
N LEU A 98 -3.75 3.48 -10.39
CA LEU A 98 -2.31 3.19 -10.48
C LEU A 98 -1.71 2.87 -9.10
N LYS A 99 -2.07 3.64 -8.06
CA LYS A 99 -1.64 3.37 -6.68
C LYS A 99 -1.99 1.94 -6.26
N PHE A 100 -3.23 1.50 -6.47
CA PHE A 100 -3.63 0.13 -6.12
C PHE A 100 -2.95 -0.93 -6.96
N ALA A 101 -2.82 -0.71 -8.27
CA ALA A 101 -2.10 -1.64 -9.16
C ALA A 101 -0.66 -1.86 -8.67
N CYS A 102 0.05 -0.80 -8.31
CA CYS A 102 1.38 -0.87 -7.74
C CYS A 102 1.40 -1.63 -6.40
N LEU A 103 0.54 -1.27 -5.44
CA LEU A 103 0.56 -1.87 -4.10
C LEU A 103 0.15 -3.36 -4.13
N ILE A 104 -0.87 -3.71 -4.90
CA ILE A 104 -1.33 -5.09 -5.05
C ILE A 104 -0.26 -5.92 -5.77
N GLY A 105 0.29 -5.39 -6.88
CA GLY A 105 1.37 -6.07 -7.61
C GLY A 105 2.59 -6.33 -6.72
N ALA A 106 3.01 -5.33 -5.94
CA ALA A 106 4.12 -5.48 -5.00
C ALA A 106 3.82 -6.53 -3.91
N ALA A 107 2.62 -6.51 -3.32
CA ALA A 107 2.21 -7.47 -2.30
C ALA A 107 2.17 -8.91 -2.85
N VAL A 108 1.65 -9.10 -4.06
CA VAL A 108 1.62 -10.40 -4.74
C VAL A 108 3.04 -10.91 -5.00
N LEU A 109 3.93 -10.06 -5.52
CA LEU A 109 5.32 -10.44 -5.76
C LEU A 109 6.05 -10.82 -4.46
N VAL A 110 5.93 -10.01 -3.40
CA VAL A 110 6.55 -10.31 -2.10
C VAL A 110 6.01 -11.61 -1.50
N ARG A 111 4.70 -11.86 -1.63
CA ARG A 111 4.07 -13.10 -1.17
C ARG A 111 4.56 -14.31 -1.95
N HIS A 112 4.66 -14.18 -3.28
CA HIS A 112 5.20 -15.22 -4.16
C HIS A 112 6.66 -15.53 -3.80
N LEU A 113 7.51 -14.50 -3.70
CA LEU A 113 8.91 -14.64 -3.31
C LEU A 113 9.07 -15.35 -1.97
N SER A 114 8.24 -15.01 -0.99
CA SER A 114 8.34 -15.62 0.34
C SER A 114 7.86 -17.07 0.39
N ARG A 115 6.93 -17.45 -0.49
CA ARG A 115 6.48 -18.84 -0.62
C ARG A 115 7.54 -19.72 -1.29
N GLU A 116 8.19 -19.21 -2.33
CA GLU A 116 9.14 -19.98 -3.12
C GLU A 116 10.57 -19.95 -2.53
N LEU A 117 11.05 -18.77 -2.12
CA LEU A 117 12.45 -18.58 -1.75
C LEU A 117 12.76 -18.92 -0.30
N PHE A 118 11.81 -18.75 0.63
CA PHE A 118 12.09 -19.04 2.04
C PHE A 118 12.34 -20.52 2.29
N PRO A 119 11.59 -21.48 1.71
CA PRO A 119 11.91 -22.91 1.84
C PRO A 119 13.26 -23.28 1.22
N ILE A 120 13.65 -22.66 0.10
CA ILE A 120 14.96 -22.87 -0.54
C ILE A 120 16.07 -22.38 0.38
N ALA A 121 15.92 -21.18 0.94
CA ALA A 121 16.89 -20.61 1.87
C ALA A 121 17.03 -21.44 3.16
N GLU A 122 15.93 -22.00 3.67
CA GLU A 122 15.94 -22.89 4.85
C GLU A 122 16.73 -24.18 4.64
N ARG A 123 16.78 -24.68 3.39
CA ARG A 123 17.61 -25.83 3.02
C ARG A 123 19.08 -25.48 2.78
N GLY A 124 19.45 -24.20 2.88
CA GLY A 124 20.81 -23.72 2.61
C GLY A 124 21.18 -23.71 1.13
N GLU A 125 20.18 -23.81 0.24
CA GLU A 125 20.38 -23.80 -1.21
C GLU A 125 20.60 -22.37 -1.73
N VAL A 126 21.32 -22.26 -2.85
CA VAL A 126 21.51 -20.98 -3.53
C VAL A 126 20.19 -20.48 -4.10
N LEU A 127 19.84 -19.24 -3.80
CA LEU A 127 18.60 -18.63 -4.30
C LEU A 127 18.65 -18.44 -5.82
N PRO A 128 17.55 -18.72 -6.53
CA PRO A 128 17.48 -18.53 -7.97
C PRO A 128 17.56 -17.04 -8.38
N SER A 129 18.19 -16.78 -9.53
CA SER A 129 18.43 -15.42 -10.05
C SER A 129 17.16 -14.64 -10.37
N TRP A 130 16.07 -15.32 -10.78
CA TRP A 130 14.77 -14.69 -11.00
C TRP A 130 14.19 -14.07 -9.71
N GLY A 131 14.54 -14.63 -8.54
CA GLY A 131 14.09 -14.13 -7.24
C GLY A 131 14.55 -12.70 -6.99
N ARG A 132 15.79 -12.40 -7.38
CA ARG A 132 16.36 -11.04 -7.31
C ARG A 132 15.62 -10.07 -8.23
N GLN A 133 15.31 -10.48 -9.47
CA GLN A 133 14.62 -9.63 -10.44
C GLN A 133 13.21 -9.27 -9.95
N LEU A 134 12.44 -10.26 -9.48
CA LEU A 134 11.11 -10.02 -8.93
C LEU A 134 11.14 -9.19 -7.65
N ALA A 135 12.18 -9.32 -6.81
CA ALA A 135 12.33 -8.49 -5.62
C ALA A 135 12.61 -7.02 -5.97
N ILE A 136 13.41 -6.77 -7.02
CA ILE A 136 13.61 -5.41 -7.57
C ILE A 136 12.30 -4.87 -8.12
N ALA A 137 11.56 -5.67 -8.90
CA ALA A 137 10.26 -5.26 -9.43
C ALA A 137 9.28 -4.91 -8.31
N ALA A 138 9.20 -5.74 -7.25
CA ALA A 138 8.38 -5.45 -6.09
C ALA A 138 8.80 -4.16 -5.38
N LEU A 139 10.11 -3.90 -5.25
CA LEU A 139 10.63 -2.67 -4.66
C LEU A 139 10.22 -1.43 -5.49
N VAL A 140 10.34 -1.49 -6.82
CA VAL A 140 9.89 -0.43 -7.71
C VAL A 140 8.38 -0.19 -7.58
N LEU A 141 7.58 -1.26 -7.49
CA LEU A 141 6.13 -1.13 -7.32
C LEU A 141 5.75 -0.55 -5.94
N TRP A 142 6.45 -0.92 -4.86
CA TRP A 142 6.24 -0.29 -3.54
C TRP A 142 6.48 1.22 -3.60
N LEU A 143 7.61 1.63 -4.16
CA LEU A 143 7.96 3.04 -4.31
C LEU A 143 7.01 3.77 -5.26
N GLY A 144 6.59 3.12 -6.35
CA GLY A 144 5.60 3.63 -7.29
C GLY A 144 4.24 3.88 -6.62
N GLY A 145 3.78 2.96 -5.76
CA GLY A 145 2.56 3.13 -4.98
C GLY A 145 2.62 4.31 -4.01
N VAL A 146 3.77 4.52 -3.36
CA VAL A 146 4.02 5.70 -2.50
C VAL A 146 4.02 6.99 -3.31
N ALA A 147 4.73 7.00 -4.45
CA ALA A 147 4.82 8.15 -5.35
C ALA A 147 3.44 8.52 -5.90
N ALA A 148 2.65 7.54 -6.36
CA ALA A 148 1.27 7.75 -6.79
C ALA A 148 0.40 8.32 -5.66
N GLY A 149 0.55 7.81 -4.43
CA GLY A 149 -0.11 8.36 -3.24
C GLY A 149 0.22 9.84 -2.98
N LYS A 150 1.49 10.24 -3.15
CA LYS A 150 1.90 11.64 -3.02
C LYS A 150 1.42 12.50 -4.20
N LEU A 151 1.42 11.96 -5.41
CA LEU A 151 0.93 12.66 -6.61
C LEU A 151 -0.57 12.92 -6.56
N LEU A 152 -1.36 12.04 -5.93
CA LEU A 152 -2.78 12.27 -5.66
C LEU A 152 -3.02 13.57 -4.88
N LEU A 153 -2.12 13.93 -3.96
CA LEU A 153 -2.19 15.19 -3.21
C LEU A 153 -1.93 16.43 -4.07
N HIS A 154 -1.50 16.29 -5.31
CA HIS A 154 -1.17 17.41 -6.21
C HIS A 154 -2.10 17.45 -7.42
N THR A 155 -2.79 16.35 -7.72
CA THR A 155 -3.74 16.24 -8.84
C THR A 155 -5.16 16.67 -8.45
N TYR A 156 -5.37 17.17 -7.22
CA TYR A 156 -6.66 17.73 -6.76
C TYR A 156 -7.09 19.00 -7.52
N THR A 157 -6.16 19.71 -8.17
CA THR A 157 -6.45 20.89 -9.01
C THR A 157 -7.18 20.52 -10.30
N ILE A 158 -7.10 19.27 -10.77
CA ILE A 158 -7.82 18.80 -11.96
C ILE A 158 -9.35 18.69 -11.71
N LEU A 159 -9.80 18.79 -10.45
CA LEU A 159 -11.20 18.63 -10.06
C LEU A 159 -11.90 19.93 -9.63
N LEU A 160 -11.20 21.07 -9.64
CA LEU A 160 -11.80 22.40 -9.41
C LEU A 160 -12.08 23.15 -10.73
N VAL A 161 -11.67 22.59 -11.86
CA VAL A 161 -11.96 23.12 -13.21
C VAL A 161 -13.05 22.26 -13.84
N SER A 162 -14.27 22.35 -13.32
CA SER A 162 -15.51 21.99 -14.02
C SER A 162 -16.69 22.62 -13.31
#